data_AF-A0A7W1BAG5-F1
#
_entry.id   AF-A0A7W1BAG5-F1
#
_cell.length_a   1.000
_cell.length_b   1.000
_cell.length_c   1.000
_cell.angle_alpha   90.00
_cell.angle_beta   90.00
_cell.angle_gamma   90.00
#
_symmetry.space_group_name_H-M   'P 1'
#
loop_
_entity.id
_entity.type
_entity.pdbx_description
1 polymer ?
#
loop_
_entity_poly.entity_id
_entity_poly.type
_entity_poly.pdbx_seq_one_letter_code
_entity_poly.pdbx_strand_id
1 'polypeptide(L)'
;VYVQPDVCNGCGYCIVGCPVGVIDRREDDGRAWKCTLCYDRLKDDLTPACAKACPTDSIQFGDLDELRVLADGRLQTLRERGVTEAHLYGADQESQPGTGGLNAFFLLVDEPEVYNLPPDPVAPSKKAPEAWRSAATAALAMALAAIAAVASVGRGHR
;
A
#
# COMPACT_ATOMS: atom_id res chain seq x y z
N VAL A 1 -11.42 -3.04 -1.19
CA VAL A 1 -10.63 -4.26 -0.82
C VAL A 1 -11.21 -4.87 0.45
N TYR A 2 -11.50 -6.17 0.48
CA TYR A 2 -12.12 -6.87 1.60
C TYR A 2 -11.45 -8.24 1.80
N VAL A 3 -11.18 -8.63 3.04
CA VAL A 3 -10.66 -9.97 3.37
C VAL A 3 -11.87 -10.86 3.64
N GLN A 4 -12.07 -11.89 2.83
CA GLN A 4 -13.20 -12.82 2.94
C GLN A 4 -12.92 -13.84 4.06
N PRO A 5 -13.69 -13.84 5.18
CA PRO A 5 -13.38 -14.67 6.34
C PRO A 5 -13.50 -16.18 6.09
N ASP A 6 -14.31 -16.57 5.11
CA ASP A 6 -14.53 -17.96 4.66
C ASP A 6 -13.39 -18.47 3.76
N VAL A 7 -12.60 -17.57 3.16
CA VAL A 7 -11.42 -17.91 2.35
C VAL A 7 -10.12 -17.75 3.13
N CYS A 8 -10.10 -16.85 4.12
CA CYS A 8 -8.91 -16.56 4.91
C CYS A 8 -8.46 -17.78 5.72
N ASN A 9 -7.22 -18.24 5.47
CA ASN A 9 -6.59 -19.33 6.19
C ASN A 9 -5.55 -18.87 7.24
N GLY A 10 -5.48 -17.58 7.53
CA GLY A 10 -4.60 -17.03 8.57
C GLY A 10 -3.10 -17.00 8.23
N CYS A 11 -2.69 -17.20 6.98
CA CYS A 11 -1.27 -17.27 6.59
C CYS A 11 -0.45 -16.01 6.88
N GLY A 12 -1.09 -14.84 7.03
CA GLY A 12 -0.42 -13.58 7.36
C GLY A 12 0.35 -12.90 6.23
N TYR A 13 0.37 -13.45 5.01
CA TYR A 13 1.08 -12.82 3.88
C TYR A 13 0.58 -11.42 3.53
N CYS A 14 -0.71 -11.17 3.76
CA CYS A 14 -1.29 -9.84 3.58
C CYS A 14 -0.76 -8.80 4.58
N ILE A 15 -0.34 -9.21 5.78
CA ILE A 15 0.18 -8.31 6.82
C ILE A 15 1.52 -7.73 6.37
N VAL A 16 2.47 -8.60 6.03
CA VAL A 16 3.80 -8.19 5.55
C VAL A 16 3.77 -7.60 4.14
N GLY A 17 2.74 -7.93 3.34
CA GLY A 17 2.57 -7.43 1.99
C GLY A 17 1.92 -6.05 1.91
N CYS A 18 1.31 -5.56 2.99
CA CYS A 18 0.64 -4.28 3.01
C CYS A 18 1.66 -3.14 3.22
N PRO A 19 1.89 -2.26 2.23
CA PRO A 19 2.91 -1.23 2.34
C PRO A 19 2.58 -0.15 3.39
N VAL A 20 1.32 -0.06 3.80
CA VAL A 20 0.83 0.90 4.81
C VAL A 20 0.51 0.25 6.16
N GLY A 21 0.74 -1.06 6.32
CA GLY A 21 0.67 -1.74 7.62
C GLY A 21 -0.72 -1.81 8.29
N VAL A 22 -1.83 -1.68 7.54
CA VAL A 22 -3.19 -1.58 8.11
C VAL A 22 -3.95 -2.91 8.27
N ILE A 23 -3.28 -4.04 8.02
CA ILE A 23 -3.88 -5.38 8.10
C ILE A 23 -3.29 -6.09 9.30
N ASP A 24 -4.14 -6.64 10.16
CA ASP A 24 -3.70 -7.39 11.34
C ASP A 24 -4.47 -8.71 11.48
N ARG A 25 -3.98 -9.62 12.30
CA ARG A 25 -4.58 -10.92 12.58
C ARG A 25 -5.27 -10.89 13.93
N ARG A 26 -6.51 -11.39 13.98
CA ARG A 26 -7.25 -11.56 15.22
C ARG A 26 -6.72 -12.77 15.98
N GLU A 27 -6.49 -12.63 17.28
CA GLU A 27 -5.89 -13.69 18.10
C GLU A 27 -6.82 -14.89 18.32
N ASP A 28 -8.13 -14.65 18.35
CA ASP A 28 -9.16 -15.65 18.65
C ASP A 28 -9.32 -16.71 17.55
N ASP A 29 -9.30 -16.31 16.28
CA ASP A 29 -9.59 -17.16 15.12
C ASP A 29 -8.47 -17.21 14.10
N GLY A 30 -7.39 -16.45 14.32
CA GLY A 30 -6.22 -16.43 13.46
C GLY A 30 -6.45 -15.83 12.07
N ARG A 31 -7.61 -15.24 11.77
CA ARG A 31 -7.90 -14.62 10.46
C ARG A 31 -7.43 -13.18 10.42
N ALA A 32 -7.12 -12.71 9.21
CA ALA A 32 -6.73 -11.33 8.97
C ALA A 32 -7.96 -10.42 8.85
N TRP A 33 -7.86 -9.21 9.39
CA TRP A 33 -8.89 -8.18 9.39
C TRP A 33 -8.29 -6.82 9.08
N LYS A 34 -9.13 -5.93 8.57
CA LYS A 34 -8.81 -4.53 8.28
C LYS A 34 -10.10 -3.74 8.10
N CYS A 35 -10.01 -2.42 7.97
CA CYS A 35 -11.13 -1.59 7.55
C CYS A 35 -11.80 -2.14 6.27
N THR A 36 -13.12 -2.30 6.30
CA THR A 36 -13.93 -2.81 5.18
C THR A 36 -14.52 -1.70 4.31
N LEU A 37 -14.21 -0.43 4.62
CA LEU A 37 -14.88 0.75 4.08
C LEU A 37 -16.41 0.67 4.31
N CYS A 38 -16.84 0.04 5.41
CA CYS A 38 -18.25 -0.22 5.70
C CYS A 38 -18.98 -0.89 4.52
N TYR A 39 -18.35 -1.90 3.91
CA TYR A 39 -18.91 -2.65 2.77
C TYR A 39 -20.37 -3.09 2.97
N ASP A 40 -20.73 -3.45 4.20
CA ASP A 40 -22.11 -3.76 4.62
C ASP A 40 -23.06 -2.57 4.44
N ARG A 41 -22.67 -1.37 4.89
CA ARG A 41 -23.46 -0.14 4.78
C ARG A 41 -23.55 0.36 3.34
N LEU A 42 -22.45 0.27 2.60
CA LEU A 42 -22.39 0.72 1.21
C LEU A 42 -23.33 -0.05 0.29
N LYS A 43 -23.69 -1.30 0.62
CA LYS A 43 -24.70 -2.08 -0.14
C LYS A 43 -26.09 -1.48 -0.09
N ASP A 44 -26.38 -0.73 0.97
CA ASP A 44 -27.67 -0.07 1.20
C ASP A 44 -27.56 1.45 0.93
N ASP A 45 -26.57 1.87 0.14
CA ASP A 45 -26.29 3.28 -0.18
C ASP A 45 -26.07 4.18 1.05
N LEU A 46 -25.60 3.59 2.16
CA LEU A 46 -25.34 4.32 3.39
C LEU A 46 -23.86 4.72 3.49
N THR A 47 -23.62 5.98 3.88
CA THR A 47 -22.28 6.51 4.18
C THR A 47 -21.55 5.66 5.24
N PRO A 48 -20.23 5.43 5.12
CA PRO A 48 -19.44 4.77 6.14
C PRO A 48 -19.63 5.35 7.53
N ALA A 49 -19.63 4.50 8.55
CA ALA A 49 -19.98 4.90 9.91
C ALA A 49 -19.03 5.97 10.48
N CYS A 50 -17.72 5.85 10.22
CA CYS A 50 -16.73 6.84 10.67
C CYS A 50 -16.93 8.21 10.02
N ALA A 51 -17.24 8.27 8.73
CA ALA A 51 -17.55 9.52 8.02
C ALA A 51 -18.86 10.12 8.55
N LYS A 52 -19.93 9.32 8.67
CA LYS A 52 -21.23 9.77 9.21
C LYS A 52 -21.15 10.30 10.64
N ALA A 53 -20.29 9.71 11.46
CA ALA A 53 -20.15 10.08 12.87
C ALA A 53 -19.25 11.30 13.09
N CYS A 54 -18.48 11.74 12.09
CA CYS A 54 -17.50 12.81 12.26
C CYS A 54 -18.20 14.17 12.44
N PRO A 55 -18.10 14.81 13.63
CA PRO A 55 -18.83 16.06 13.89
C PRO A 55 -18.17 17.29 13.25
N THR A 56 -16.90 17.17 12.85
CA THR A 56 -16.05 18.25 12.34
C THR A 56 -15.75 18.10 10.86
N ASP A 57 -16.43 17.18 10.16
CA ASP A 57 -16.24 16.99 8.73
C ASP A 57 -14.79 16.65 8.33
N SER A 58 -14.03 16.08 9.27
CA SER A 58 -12.62 15.70 9.09
C SER A 58 -12.46 14.37 8.33
N ILE A 59 -13.50 13.54 8.32
CA ILE A 59 -13.58 12.32 7.51
C ILE A 59 -14.69 12.54 6.49
N GLN A 60 -14.29 12.73 5.24
CA GLN A 60 -15.20 12.87 4.10
C GLN A 60 -15.22 11.59 3.27
N PHE A 61 -16.37 11.28 2.67
CA PHE A 61 -16.56 10.11 1.83
C PHE A 61 -17.35 10.50 0.58
N GLY A 62 -16.92 10.02 -0.58
CA GLY A 62 -17.51 10.35 -1.87
C GLY A 62 -16.69 9.80 -3.02
N ASP A 63 -16.95 10.33 -4.21
CA ASP A 63 -16.14 10.05 -5.40
C ASP A 63 -14.70 10.55 -5.19
N LEU A 64 -13.72 9.76 -5.64
CA LEU A 64 -12.32 10.04 -5.36
C LEU A 64 -11.84 11.35 -6.02
N ASP A 65 -12.33 11.66 -7.21
CA ASP A 65 -11.91 12.86 -7.95
C ASP A 65 -12.53 14.12 -7.32
N GLU A 66 -13.78 14.04 -6.86
CA GLU A 66 -14.42 15.13 -6.10
C GLU A 66 -13.70 15.39 -4.77
N LEU A 67 -13.33 14.32 -4.05
CA LEU A 67 -12.59 14.43 -2.79
C LEU A 67 -11.20 15.05 -2.98
N ARG A 68 -10.51 14.74 -4.08
CA ARG A 68 -9.22 15.36 -4.40
C ARG A 68 -9.34 16.86 -4.59
N VAL A 69 -10.33 17.30 -5.36
CA VAL A 69 -10.61 18.74 -5.57
C VAL A 69 -10.93 19.43 -4.25
N LEU A 70 -11.76 18.82 -3.39
CA LEU A 70 -12.06 19.35 -2.06
C LEU A 70 -10.78 19.48 -1.20
N ALA A 71 -9.95 18.44 -1.19
CA ALA A 71 -8.74 18.39 -0.40
C ALA A 71 -7.69 19.40 -0.87
N ASP A 72 -7.54 19.60 -2.18
CA ASP A 72 -6.68 20.65 -2.74
C ASP A 72 -7.13 22.04 -2.31
N GLY A 73 -8.44 22.34 -2.37
CA GLY A 73 -8.97 23.62 -1.89
C GLY A 73 -8.68 23.84 -0.40
N ARG A 74 -8.81 22.79 0.41
CA ARG A 74 -8.48 22.84 1.84
C ARG A 74 -6.98 23.02 2.08
N LEU A 75 -6.14 22.34 1.30
CA LEU A 75 -4.68 22.48 1.34
C LEU A 75 -4.25 23.92 1.05
N GLN A 76 -4.79 24.54 0.00
CA GLN A 76 -4.49 25.95 -0.32
C GLN A 76 -4.91 26.87 0.82
N THR A 77 -6.12 26.67 1.38
CA THR A 77 -6.60 27.44 2.53
C THR A 77 -5.64 27.36 3.73
N LEU A 78 -5.05 26.19 4.00
CA LEU A 78 -4.08 26.02 5.08
C LEU A 78 -2.77 26.76 4.80
N ARG A 79 -2.26 26.65 3.57
CA ARG A 79 -1.02 27.32 3.16
C ARG A 79 -1.15 28.84 3.20
N GLU A 80 -2.29 29.39 2.77
CA GLU A 80 -2.60 30.82 2.89
C GLU A 80 -2.63 31.31 4.35
N ARG A 81 -2.97 30.43 5.29
CA ARG A 81 -2.96 30.71 6.74
C ARG A 81 -1.59 30.52 7.39
N GLY A 82 -0.55 30.21 6.60
CA GLY A 82 0.82 30.04 7.08
C GLY A 82 1.18 28.62 7.51
N VAL A 83 0.31 27.63 7.30
CA VAL A 83 0.61 26.21 7.56
C VAL A 83 1.34 25.64 6.35
N THR A 84 2.63 25.92 6.25
CA THR A 84 3.44 25.68 5.04
C THR A 84 3.77 24.21 4.80
N GLU A 85 3.85 23.44 5.87
CA GLU A 85 4.12 22.00 5.92
C GLU A 85 2.93 21.14 5.47
N ALA A 86 1.75 21.77 5.27
CA ALA A 86 0.58 21.05 4.84
C ALA A 86 0.76 20.39 3.46
N HIS A 87 0.37 19.11 3.36
CA HIS A 87 0.45 18.32 2.13
C HIS A 87 -0.58 17.19 2.10
N LEU A 88 -0.87 16.68 0.90
CA LEU A 88 -1.72 15.51 0.73
C LEU A 88 -0.87 14.24 0.71
N TYR A 89 -1.23 13.30 1.59
CA TYR A 89 -0.61 11.99 1.70
C TYR A 89 -1.46 10.94 0.99
N GLY A 90 -0.91 10.33 -0.05
CA GLY A 90 -1.54 9.22 -0.79
C GLY A 90 -2.67 9.64 -1.73
N ALA A 91 -2.81 10.91 -2.08
CA ALA A 91 -3.91 11.37 -2.93
C ALA A 91 -3.82 10.81 -4.36
N ASP A 92 -2.60 10.65 -4.88
CA ASP A 92 -2.34 10.26 -6.26
C ASP A 92 -0.95 9.63 -6.42
N GLN A 93 -0.62 9.28 -7.65
CA GLN A 93 0.67 8.69 -8.00
C GLN A 93 1.84 9.68 -7.90
N GLU A 94 1.59 10.99 -8.02
CA GLU A 94 2.64 12.01 -7.92
C GLU A 94 3.08 12.20 -6.48
N SER A 95 2.11 12.35 -5.57
CA SER A 95 2.30 12.44 -4.12
C SER A 95 2.78 11.13 -3.51
N GLN A 96 2.38 9.97 -4.05
CA GLN A 96 2.80 8.68 -3.52
C GLN A 96 3.07 7.63 -4.60
N PRO A 97 4.21 7.74 -5.30
CA PRO A 97 4.57 6.84 -6.39
C PRO A 97 4.81 5.42 -5.89
N GLY A 98 5.18 5.18 -4.63
CA GLY A 98 5.39 3.84 -4.09
C GLY A 98 4.13 2.96 -4.08
N THR A 99 2.95 3.56 -3.86
CA THR A 99 1.65 2.87 -3.89
C THR A 99 0.87 3.13 -5.18
N GLY A 100 1.18 4.23 -5.89
CA GLY A 100 0.39 4.72 -7.03
C GLY A 100 -0.84 5.53 -6.61
N GLY A 101 -0.83 6.09 -5.40
CA GLY A 101 -1.99 6.69 -4.76
C GLY A 101 -2.82 5.68 -3.96
N LEU A 102 -3.70 6.20 -3.10
CA LEU A 102 -4.58 5.47 -2.19
C LEU A 102 -6.02 5.93 -2.39
N ASN A 103 -6.98 5.04 -2.09
CA ASN A 103 -8.40 5.39 -2.07
C ASN A 103 -8.86 5.96 -0.71
N ALA A 104 -7.94 6.06 0.24
CA ALA A 104 -8.09 6.76 1.50
C ALA A 104 -6.78 7.54 1.69
N PHE A 105 -6.88 8.85 1.53
CA PHE A 105 -5.76 9.79 1.56
C PHE A 105 -6.02 10.85 2.62
N PHE A 106 -4.98 11.57 3.02
CA PHE A 106 -5.02 12.45 4.18
C PHE A 106 -4.46 13.82 3.83
N LEU A 107 -4.99 14.86 4.48
CA LEU A 107 -4.35 16.16 4.55
C LEU A 107 -3.57 16.22 5.85
N LEU A 108 -2.25 16.20 5.76
CA LEU A 108 -1.36 16.26 6.91
C LEU A 108 -0.85 17.68 7.10
N VAL A 109 -0.54 18.04 8.35
CA VAL A 109 0.07 19.32 8.74
C VAL A 109 1.43 19.10 9.44
N ASP A 110 1.98 17.90 9.31
CA ASP A 110 3.30 17.52 9.81
C ASP A 110 3.78 16.30 9.03
N GLU A 111 5.00 15.83 9.29
CA GLU A 111 5.57 14.60 8.72
C GLU A 111 4.65 13.38 9.00
N PRO A 112 4.48 12.44 8.03
CA PRO A 112 3.61 11.26 8.19
C PRO A 112 3.88 10.45 9.46
N GLU A 113 5.14 10.38 9.89
CA GLU A 113 5.60 9.62 11.05
C GLU A 113 5.01 10.13 12.36
N VAL A 114 4.70 11.43 12.46
CA VAL A 114 4.00 12.02 13.61
C VAL A 114 2.62 11.37 13.80
N TYR A 115 2.01 10.95 12.69
CA TYR A 115 0.71 10.26 12.65
C TYR A 115 0.85 8.73 12.60
N ASN A 116 2.06 8.19 12.81
CA ASN A 116 2.37 6.78 12.68
C ASN A 116 2.07 6.23 11.27
N LEU A 117 2.22 7.08 10.25
CA LEU A 117 2.14 6.71 8.84
C LEU A 117 3.56 6.53 8.28
N PRO A 118 3.78 5.54 7.39
CA PRO A 118 5.06 5.40 6.71
C PRO A 118 5.27 6.56 5.71
N PRO A 119 6.46 7.17 5.63
CA PRO A 119 6.69 8.33 4.76
C PRO A 119 6.60 7.99 3.26
N ASP A 120 7.26 6.92 2.82
CA ASP A 120 7.29 6.46 1.42
C ASP A 120 6.99 4.96 1.30
N PRO A 121 5.73 4.55 1.49
CA PRO A 121 5.32 3.16 1.39
C PRO A 121 5.39 2.66 -0.05
N VAL A 122 6.08 1.55 -0.30
CA VAL A 122 6.22 0.95 -1.64
C VAL A 122 5.52 -0.40 -1.69
N ALA A 123 4.55 -0.55 -2.60
CA ALA A 123 3.89 -1.83 -2.82
C ALA A 123 4.90 -2.89 -3.29
N PRO A 124 4.94 -4.09 -2.67
CA PRO A 124 5.91 -5.14 -3.03
C PRO A 124 5.87 -5.54 -4.51
N SER A 125 4.71 -5.43 -5.16
CA SER A 125 4.54 -5.68 -6.60
C SER A 125 5.41 -4.79 -7.47
N LYS A 126 5.76 -3.57 -7.03
CA LYS A 126 6.67 -2.67 -7.79
C LYS A 126 8.11 -3.19 -7.84
N LYS A 127 8.48 -4.10 -6.93
CA LYS A 127 9.81 -4.75 -6.90
C LYS A 127 9.87 -6.03 -7.71
N ALA A 128 8.74 -6.51 -8.25
CA ALA A 128 8.71 -7.75 -9.03
C ALA A 128 9.66 -7.73 -10.25
N PRO A 129 9.73 -6.66 -11.07
CA PRO A 129 10.63 -6.64 -12.23
C PRO A 129 12.12 -6.74 -11.85
N GLU A 130 12.53 -6.09 -10.77
CA GLU A 130 13.91 -6.18 -10.23
C GLU A 130 14.20 -7.62 -9.77
N ALA A 131 13.28 -8.23 -9.02
CA ALA A 131 13.40 -9.60 -8.55
C ALA A 131 13.51 -10.61 -9.71
N TRP A 132 12.69 -10.46 -10.76
CA TRP A 132 12.75 -11.33 -11.94
C TRP A 132 14.06 -11.19 -12.72
N ARG A 133 14.60 -9.98 -12.86
CA ARG A 133 15.91 -9.76 -13.47
C ARG A 133 17.02 -10.44 -12.66
N SER A 134 17.01 -10.28 -11.34
CA SER A 134 17.99 -10.93 -10.46
C SER A 134 17.88 -12.45 -10.48
N ALA A 135 16.66 -13.00 -10.56
CA ALA A 135 16.47 -14.45 -10.70
C ALA A 135 17.02 -14.97 -12.04
N ALA A 136 16.76 -14.24 -13.14
CA ALA A 136 17.26 -14.59 -14.47
C ALA A 136 18.80 -14.55 -14.54
N THR A 137 19.42 -13.52 -13.97
CA THR A 137 20.89 -13.42 -13.94
C THR A 137 21.52 -14.53 -13.10
N ALA A 138 20.94 -14.87 -11.95
CA ALA A 138 21.38 -15.98 -11.12
C ALA A 138 21.26 -17.33 -11.85
N ALA A 139 20.12 -17.58 -12.50
CA ALA A 139 19.92 -18.80 -13.29
C ALA A 139 20.94 -18.93 -14.43
N LEU A 140 21.20 -17.84 -15.16
CA LEU A 140 22.20 -17.81 -16.22
C LEU A 140 23.62 -18.08 -15.67
N ALA A 141 24.00 -17.44 -14.56
CA ALA A 141 25.30 -17.66 -13.94
C ALA A 141 25.50 -19.11 -13.49
N MET A 142 24.47 -19.71 -12.87
CA MET A 142 24.50 -21.13 -12.49
C MET A 142 24.62 -22.06 -13.70
N ALA A 143 23.89 -21.78 -14.78
CA ALA A 143 23.97 -22.57 -16.01
C ALA A 143 25.37 -22.49 -16.64
N LEU A 144 25.95 -21.29 -16.73
CA LEU A 144 27.31 -21.10 -17.25
C LEU A 144 28.37 -21.80 -16.39
N ALA A 145 28.24 -21.73 -15.05
CA ALA A 145 29.13 -22.43 -14.13
C ALA A 145 29.05 -23.96 -14.29
N ALA A 146 27.84 -24.51 -14.44
CA ALA A 146 27.63 -25.93 -14.69
C ALA A 146 28.24 -26.37 -16.02
N ILE A 147 28.05 -25.61 -17.10
CA ILE A 147 28.65 -25.88 -18.41
C ILE A 147 30.18 -25.84 -18.33
N ALA A 148 30.76 -24.84 -17.65
CA ALA A 148 32.21 -24.72 -17.48
C ALA A 148 32.79 -25.89 -16.68
N ALA A 149 32.11 -26.32 -15.61
CA ALA A 149 32.52 -27.47 -14.81
C ALA A 149 32.55 -28.75 -15.67
N VAL A 150 31.48 -29.04 -16.42
CA VAL A 150 31.41 -30.21 -17.33
C VAL A 150 32.50 -30.16 -18.40
N ALA A 151 32.72 -28.99 -19.01
CA ALA A 151 33.76 -28.80 -20.02
C ALA A 151 35.19 -28.98 -19.47
N SER A 152 35.43 -28.62 -18.21
CA SER A 152 36.74 -28.76 -17.56
C SER A 152 37.10 -30.22 -17.26
N VAL A 153 36.11 -31.05 -16.88
CA VAL A 153 36.29 -32.49 -16.65
C VAL A 153 36.60 -33.23 -17.95
N GLY A 154 35.93 -32.87 -19.06
CA GLY A 154 36.16 -33.48 -20.37
C GLY A 154 37.55 -33.21 -20.97
N ARG A 155 38.24 -32.14 -20.53
CA ARG A 155 39.61 -31.82 -20.96
C ARG A 155 40.70 -32.55 -20.16
N GLY A 156 40.39 -33.07 -18.96
CA GLY A 156 41.35 -33.77 -18.10
C GLY A 156 41.48 -35.28 -18.37
N HIS A 157 40.80 -35.82 -19.37
CA HIS A 157 40.84 -37.25 -19.77
C HIS A 157 41.39 -37.46 -21.19
N ARG A 158 42.06 -36.45 -21.77
CA ARG A 158 42.84 -36.56 -23.01
C ARG A 158 44.31 -36.32 -22.74
#